data_AF-A0A7C1W546-F1
#
_entry.id   AF-A0A7C1W546-F1
#
_cell.length_a   1.000
_cell.length_b   1.000
_cell.length_c   1.000
_cell.angle_alpha   90.00
_cell.angle_beta   90.00
_cell.angle_gamma   90.00
#
_symmetry.space_group_name_H-M   'P 1'
#
loop_
_entity.id
_entity.type
_entity.pdbx_description
1 polymer ?
#
loop_
_entity_poly.entity_id
_entity_poly.type
_entity_poly.pdbx_seq_one_letter_code
_entity_poly.pdbx_strand_id
1 'polypeptide(L)'
;MERIPLIYVNNDHVLDTKGFRVKKWERFMEDVSSVYLFDVGGMEGNKPSLELYQKVEEYATIWVDAFPRRFEDVMDTVVAGAERVTIRKSFFNDDISKVFDAVEAEVYYGVDVEEMVDKLWYNNSGGWAG
;
A
#
# COMPACT_ATOMS: atom_id res chain seq x y z
N MET A 1 -13.43 0.36 18.18
CA MET A 1 -12.27 0.73 17.36
C MET A 1 -11.81 -0.55 16.68
N GLU A 2 -11.88 -0.58 15.36
CA GLU A 2 -11.39 -1.72 14.57
C GLU A 2 -9.86 -1.80 14.67
N ARG A 3 -9.31 -3.02 14.64
CA ARG A 3 -7.86 -3.26 14.66
C ARG A 3 -7.51 -4.06 13.41
N ILE A 4 -6.76 -3.44 12.50
CA ILE A 4 -6.29 -4.09 11.28
C ILE A 4 -4.82 -4.50 11.48
N PRO A 5 -4.49 -5.80 11.50
CA PRO A 5 -3.10 -6.26 11.56
C PRO A 5 -2.29 -5.79 10.35
N LEU A 6 -1.01 -5.49 10.59
CA LEU A 6 -0.03 -5.14 9.57
C LEU A 6 0.85 -6.35 9.25
N ILE A 7 1.00 -6.66 7.97
CA ILE A 7 1.89 -7.69 7.46
C ILE A 7 2.85 -7.06 6.45
N TYR A 8 4.14 -7.34 6.63
CA TYR A 8 5.17 -6.98 5.65
C TYR A 8 5.32 -8.11 4.64
N VAL A 9 5.43 -7.77 3.37
CA VAL A 9 5.62 -8.75 2.29
C VAL A 9 6.73 -8.35 1.35
N ASN A 10 7.42 -9.34 0.78
CA ASN A 10 8.43 -9.15 -0.26
C ASN A 10 8.66 -10.47 -1.01
N ASN A 11 8.79 -10.42 -2.33
CA ASN A 11 9.02 -11.59 -3.19
C ASN A 11 8.07 -12.76 -2.84
N ASP A 12 6.77 -12.47 -2.74
CA ASP A 12 5.71 -13.44 -2.42
C ASP A 12 5.89 -14.17 -1.09
N HIS A 13 6.54 -13.52 -0.13
CA HIS A 13 6.75 -14.02 1.22
C HIS A 13 6.31 -13.02 2.28
N VAL A 14 5.63 -13.54 3.31
CA VAL A 14 5.38 -12.80 4.55
C VAL A 14 6.68 -12.67 5.34
N LEU A 15 6.93 -11.48 5.87
CA LEU A 15 8.10 -11.13 6.66
C LEU A 15 7.71 -10.80 8.11
N ASP A 16 8.59 -11.10 9.05
CA ASP A 16 8.52 -10.57 10.39
C ASP A 16 9.07 -9.13 10.44
N THR A 17 8.98 -8.49 11.61
CA THR A 17 9.48 -7.12 11.84
C THR A 17 10.98 -6.93 11.63
N LYS A 18 11.75 -8.02 11.52
CA LYS A 18 13.19 -8.01 11.24
C LYS A 18 13.50 -8.31 9.76
N GLY A 19 12.46 -8.50 8.93
CA GLY A 19 12.58 -8.84 7.52
C GLY A 19 12.82 -10.33 7.25
N PHE A 20 12.69 -11.22 8.23
CA PHE A 20 12.84 -12.65 8.01
C PHE A 20 11.54 -13.28 7.53
N ARG A 21 11.65 -14.22 6.60
CA ARG A 21 10.49 -14.97 6.08
C ARG A 21 9.79 -15.76 7.19
N VAL A 22 8.49 -15.53 7.32
CA VAL A 22 7.60 -16.30 8.18
C VAL A 22 7.04 -17.49 7.39
N LYS A 23 7.11 -18.69 7.98
CA LYS A 23 6.47 -19.89 7.45
C LYS A 23 5.16 -20.14 8.20
N LYS A 24 4.18 -20.75 7.54
CA LYS A 24 2.87 -21.09 8.12
C LYS A 24 2.14 -19.85 8.67
N TRP A 25 2.23 -18.73 7.95
CA TRP A 25 1.64 -17.46 8.36
C TRP A 25 0.12 -17.50 8.35
N GLU A 26 -0.47 -18.42 7.58
CA GLU A 26 -1.91 -18.64 7.43
C GLU A 26 -2.58 -18.90 8.79
N ARG A 27 -1.86 -19.51 9.74
CA ARG A 27 -2.34 -19.76 11.11
C ARG A 27 -2.59 -18.49 11.92
N PHE A 28 -1.94 -17.38 11.56
CA PHE A 28 -2.14 -16.09 12.21
C PHE A 28 -3.30 -15.31 11.60
N MET A 29 -3.90 -15.82 10.53
CA MET A 29 -5.07 -15.22 9.87
C MET A 29 -6.39 -15.79 10.40
N GLU A 30 -6.35 -16.81 11.26
CA GLU A 30 -7.55 -17.29 11.95
C GLU A 30 -8.20 -16.12 12.73
N ASP A 31 -9.49 -15.88 12.49
CA ASP A 31 -10.29 -14.79 13.04
C ASP A 31 -9.88 -13.35 12.63
N VAL A 32 -9.02 -13.20 11.61
CA VAL A 32 -8.68 -11.88 11.04
C VAL A 32 -9.66 -11.54 9.93
N SER A 33 -10.46 -10.48 10.10
CA SER A 33 -11.42 -10.03 9.08
C SER A 33 -10.78 -9.17 7.99
N SER A 34 -9.74 -8.43 8.32
CA SER A 34 -9.05 -7.54 7.38
C SER A 34 -7.58 -7.41 7.73
N VAL A 35 -6.73 -7.15 6.75
CA VAL A 35 -5.29 -7.02 6.94
C VAL A 35 -4.71 -5.91 6.08
N TYR A 36 -3.70 -5.20 6.59
CA TYR A 36 -2.90 -4.23 5.86
C TYR A 36 -1.60 -4.89 5.39
N LEU A 37 -1.40 -4.98 4.08
CA LEU A 37 -0.19 -5.49 3.44
C LEU A 37 0.70 -4.32 3.03
N PHE A 38 1.88 -4.23 3.66
CA PHE A 38 2.92 -3.31 3.25
C PHE A 38 3.94 -4.06 2.38
N ASP A 39 3.95 -3.81 1.08
CA ASP A 39 4.83 -4.52 0.14
C ASP A 39 6.16 -3.79 -0.03
N VAL A 40 7.18 -4.37 0.60
CA VAL A 40 8.56 -3.90 0.53
C VAL A 40 9.14 -4.06 -0.88
N GLY A 41 8.77 -5.12 -1.61
CA GLY A 41 9.20 -5.34 -3.00
C GLY A 41 8.57 -4.34 -3.98
N GLY A 42 7.31 -3.97 -3.74
CA GLY A 42 6.61 -2.89 -4.44
C GLY A 42 7.32 -1.54 -4.24
N MET A 43 7.65 -1.23 -2.98
CA MET A 43 8.41 -0.03 -2.60
C MET A 43 9.78 0.02 -3.29
N GLU A 44 10.62 -1.00 -3.07
CA GLU A 44 12.03 -0.99 -3.47
C GLU A 44 12.23 -1.08 -4.99
N GLY A 45 11.31 -1.73 -5.74
CA GLY A 45 11.59 -2.08 -7.13
C GLY A 45 10.40 -2.22 -8.08
N ASN A 46 9.18 -1.79 -7.69
CA ASN A 46 7.95 -2.06 -8.46
C ASN A 46 7.70 -3.55 -8.68
N LYS A 47 7.99 -4.38 -7.68
CA LYS A 47 7.81 -5.83 -7.74
C LYS A 47 6.78 -6.26 -6.68
N PRO A 48 5.49 -5.91 -6.85
CA PRO A 48 4.45 -6.30 -5.92
C PRO A 48 4.29 -7.82 -5.89
N SER A 49 3.96 -8.35 -4.72
CA SER A 49 3.78 -9.76 -4.41
C SER A 49 2.35 -10.22 -4.76
N LEU A 50 1.94 -10.02 -6.01
CA LEU A 50 0.55 -10.21 -6.45
C LEU A 50 0.03 -11.63 -6.19
N GLU A 51 0.88 -12.66 -6.33
CA GLU A 51 0.49 -14.04 -6.03
C GLU A 51 0.24 -14.27 -4.54
N LEU A 52 0.95 -13.55 -3.66
CA LEU A 52 0.69 -13.59 -2.24
C LEU A 52 -0.61 -12.88 -1.88
N TYR A 53 -0.96 -11.79 -2.56
CA TYR A 53 -2.23 -11.08 -2.32
C TYR A 53 -3.43 -12.01 -2.53
N GLN A 54 -3.45 -12.72 -3.66
CA GLN A 54 -4.47 -13.72 -3.99
C GLN A 54 -4.55 -14.87 -2.99
N LYS A 55 -3.45 -15.19 -2.30
CA LYS A 55 -3.47 -16.20 -1.22
C LYS A 55 -3.98 -15.64 0.08
N VAL A 56 -3.68 -14.38 0.39
CA VAL A 56 -4.13 -13.73 1.62
C VAL A 56 -5.62 -13.39 1.55
N GLU A 57 -6.14 -13.00 0.38
CA GLU A 57 -7.56 -12.66 0.20
C GLU A 57 -8.50 -13.84 0.51
N GLU A 58 -8.03 -15.08 0.37
CA GLU A 58 -8.79 -16.28 0.75
C GLU A 58 -9.15 -16.32 2.26
N TYR A 59 -8.43 -15.56 3.09
CA TYR A 59 -8.60 -15.55 4.55
C TYR A 59 -9.23 -14.26 5.08
N ALA A 60 -8.95 -13.12 4.45
CA ALA A 60 -9.35 -11.80 4.95
C ALA A 60 -9.43 -10.78 3.82
N THR A 61 -10.25 -9.74 3.98
CA THR A 61 -10.20 -8.55 3.12
C THR A 61 -8.82 -7.90 3.21
N ILE A 62 -8.20 -7.60 2.06
CA ILE A 62 -6.85 -7.03 2.04
C ILE A 62 -6.85 -5.54 1.67
N TRP A 63 -6.07 -4.77 2.42
CA TRP A 63 -5.67 -3.41 2.11
C TRP A 63 -4.19 -3.44 1.73
N VAL A 64 -3.87 -3.08 0.49
CA VAL A 64 -2.51 -3.14 -0.04
C VAL A 64 -1.88 -1.75 -0.17
N ASP A 65 -0.64 -1.64 0.29
CA ASP A 65 0.27 -0.52 0.04
C ASP A 65 1.50 -1.05 -0.69
N ALA A 66 1.41 -1.08 -2.02
CA ALA A 66 2.41 -1.64 -2.92
C ALA A 66 3.26 -0.58 -3.62
N PHE A 67 3.11 0.70 -3.25
CA PHE A 67 3.77 1.83 -3.90
C PHE A 67 3.55 1.81 -5.43
N PRO A 68 2.28 1.75 -5.89
CA PRO A 68 2.01 1.79 -7.32
C PRO A 68 2.60 3.07 -7.92
N ARG A 69 3.10 2.97 -9.15
CA ARG A 69 3.72 4.09 -9.86
C ARG A 69 2.83 4.66 -10.96
N ARG A 70 1.88 3.87 -11.44
CA ARG A 70 0.91 4.19 -12.51
C ARG A 70 -0.43 3.51 -12.28
N PHE A 71 -1.45 3.90 -13.04
CA PHE A 71 -2.79 3.33 -12.95
C PHE A 71 -2.80 1.81 -13.15
N GLU A 72 -1.97 1.28 -14.05
CA GLU A 72 -1.90 -0.17 -14.29
C GLU A 72 -1.44 -0.93 -13.04
N ASP A 73 -0.50 -0.38 -12.27
CA ASP A 73 -0.04 -1.02 -11.02
C ASP A 73 -1.17 -1.07 -9.97
N VAL A 74 -2.07 -0.08 -9.95
CA VAL A 74 -3.27 -0.08 -9.09
C VAL A 74 -4.24 -1.15 -9.58
N MET A 75 -4.50 -1.22 -10.89
CA MET A 75 -5.37 -2.23 -11.47
C MET A 75 -4.88 -3.64 -11.18
N ASP A 76 -3.57 -3.91 -11.35
CA ASP A 76 -2.97 -5.20 -11.03
C ASP A 76 -3.18 -5.57 -9.56
N THR A 77 -3.07 -4.59 -8.66
CA THR A 77 -3.30 -4.77 -7.22
C THR A 77 -4.76 -5.08 -6.89
N VAL A 78 -5.71 -4.39 -7.53
CA VAL A 78 -7.16 -4.65 -7.36
C VAL A 78 -7.54 -6.01 -7.94
N VAL A 79 -7.03 -6.35 -9.13
CA VAL A 79 -7.25 -7.66 -9.79
C VAL A 79 -6.67 -8.81 -8.96
N ALA A 80 -5.59 -8.55 -8.21
CA ALA A 80 -4.99 -9.51 -7.29
C ALA A 80 -5.72 -9.60 -5.93
N GLY A 81 -6.86 -8.92 -5.77
CA GLY A 81 -7.76 -9.09 -4.61
C GLY A 81 -7.89 -7.91 -3.67
N ALA A 82 -7.21 -6.80 -3.94
CA ALA A 82 -7.26 -5.66 -3.03
C ALA A 82 -8.61 -4.93 -3.06
N GLU A 83 -9.31 -4.92 -1.92
CA GLU A 83 -10.48 -4.05 -1.72
C GLU A 83 -10.07 -2.62 -1.39
N ARG A 84 -8.87 -2.42 -0.82
CA ARG A 84 -8.31 -1.10 -0.52
C ARG A 84 -6.90 -0.97 -1.04
N VAL A 85 -6.58 0.17 -1.67
CA VAL A 85 -5.24 0.43 -2.21
C VAL A 85 -4.72 1.77 -1.72
N THR A 86 -3.50 1.79 -1.15
CA THR A 86 -2.79 3.02 -0.82
C THR A 86 -1.97 3.50 -2.02
N ILE A 87 -2.15 4.76 -2.40
CA ILE A 87 -1.33 5.46 -3.39
C ILE A 87 -0.46 6.50 -2.68
N ARG A 88 0.85 6.45 -2.91
CA ARG A 88 1.81 7.41 -2.39
C ARG A 88 2.26 8.36 -3.51
N LYS A 89 1.90 9.64 -3.40
CA LYS A 89 2.13 10.63 -4.48
C LYS A 89 3.58 10.78 -4.91
N SER A 90 4.52 10.62 -3.98
CA SER A 90 5.95 10.66 -4.28
C SER A 90 6.40 9.54 -5.22
N PHE A 91 5.62 8.46 -5.37
CA PHE A 91 5.87 7.34 -6.26
C PHE A 91 4.95 7.30 -7.49
N PHE A 92 3.77 7.92 -7.40
CA PHE A 92 2.72 7.83 -8.41
C PHE A 92 2.85 8.95 -9.47
N ASN A 93 2.93 8.56 -10.74
CA ASN A 93 3.19 9.47 -11.85
C ASN A 93 1.93 9.92 -12.59
N ASP A 94 0.84 9.17 -12.48
CA ASP A 94 -0.40 9.47 -13.19
C ASP A 94 -1.32 10.40 -12.39
N ASP A 95 -2.37 10.89 -13.05
CA ASP A 95 -3.40 11.69 -12.41
C ASP A 95 -4.27 10.82 -11.50
N ILE A 96 -4.05 10.99 -10.19
CA ILE A 96 -4.74 10.23 -9.14
C ILE A 96 -6.27 10.35 -9.27
N SER A 97 -6.82 11.50 -9.70
CA SER A 97 -8.28 11.66 -9.74
C SER A 97 -8.92 10.67 -10.72
N LYS A 98 -8.24 10.32 -11.81
CA LYS A 98 -8.73 9.35 -12.79
C LYS A 98 -8.79 7.93 -12.23
N VAL A 99 -7.94 7.63 -11.25
CA VAL A 99 -7.94 6.32 -10.59
C VAL A 99 -9.23 6.17 -9.78
N PHE A 100 -9.57 7.17 -8.97
CA PHE A 100 -10.78 7.17 -8.15
C PHE A 100 -12.07 6.99 -8.94
N ASP A 101 -12.11 7.46 -10.20
CA ASP A 101 -13.27 7.32 -11.07
C ASP A 101 -13.36 5.94 -11.76
N ALA A 102 -12.26 5.19 -11.81
CA ALA A 102 -12.12 4.00 -12.66
C ALA A 102 -12.03 2.66 -11.90
N VAL A 103 -11.75 2.67 -10.60
CA VAL A 103 -11.70 1.45 -9.77
C VAL A 103 -12.85 1.37 -8.78
N GLU A 104 -13.38 0.16 -8.59
CA GLU A 104 -14.40 -0.13 -7.57
C GLU A 104 -13.79 -0.30 -6.16
N ALA A 105 -12.47 -0.42 -6.05
CA ALA A 105 -11.76 -0.49 -4.78
C ALA A 105 -11.68 0.87 -4.07
N GLU A 106 -11.63 0.86 -2.74
CA GLU A 106 -11.41 2.08 -1.97
C GLU A 106 -9.94 2.51 -2.11
N VAL A 107 -9.72 3.68 -2.70
CA VAL A 107 -8.36 4.22 -2.86
C VAL A 107 -8.05 5.21 -1.74
N TYR A 108 -6.88 5.04 -1.12
CA TYR A 108 -6.40 5.86 -0.02
C TYR A 108 -5.13 6.60 -0.42
N TYR A 109 -4.98 7.82 0.07
CA TYR A 109 -3.76 8.59 -0.12
C TYR A 109 -2.80 8.35 1.05
N GLY A 110 -1.63 7.78 0.75
CA GLY A 110 -0.55 7.59 1.70
C GLY A 110 0.12 8.93 2.02
N VAL A 111 0.00 9.36 3.27
CA VAL A 111 0.60 10.60 3.75
C VAL A 111 1.91 10.30 4.43
N ASP A 112 2.99 10.91 3.96
CA ASP A 112 4.22 11.02 4.73
C ASP A 112 4.23 12.36 5.47
N VAL A 113 4.35 12.30 6.80
CA VAL A 113 4.34 13.48 7.67
C VAL A 113 5.55 14.36 7.38
N GLU A 114 6.70 13.79 7.06
CA GLU A 114 7.90 14.55 6.72
C GLU A 114 7.66 15.36 5.44
N GLU A 115 7.09 14.72 4.41
CA GLU A 115 6.71 15.39 3.16
C GLU A 115 5.67 16.50 3.38
N MET A 116 4.69 16.30 4.27
CA MET A 116 3.71 17.33 4.61
C MET A 116 4.35 18.54 5.29
N VAL A 117 5.23 18.28 6.26
CA VAL A 117 5.92 19.32 7.02
C VAL A 117 6.82 20.14 6.09
N ASP A 118 7.61 19.50 5.24
CA ASP A 118 8.48 20.17 4.27
C ASP A 118 7.70 21.07 3.32
N LYS A 119 6.57 20.62 2.78
CA LYS A 119 5.71 21.44 1.91
C LYS A 119 5.13 22.66 2.64
N LEU A 120 4.76 22.53 3.91
CA LEU A 120 4.27 23.64 4.72
C LEU A 120 5.37 24.67 4.99
N TRP A 121 6.61 24.23 5.24
CA TRP A 121 7.76 25.13 5.41
C TRP A 121 8.13 25.85 4.11
N TYR A 122 8.14 25.16 2.97
CA TYR A 122 8.40 25.78 1.66
C TYR A 122 7.32 26.82 1.28
N ASN A 123 6.04 26.51 1.48
CA ASN A 123 4.97 27.44 1.15
C ASN A 123 4.94 28.68 2.05
N ASN A 124 5.43 28.58 3.30
CA ASN A 124 5.53 29.72 4.22
C ASN A 124 6.81 30.56 4.03
N SER A 125 7.81 30.07 3.31
CA SER A 125 9.07 30.78 3.05
C SER A 125 9.11 31.54 1.72
N GLY A 126 8.13 31.31 0.83
CA GLY A 126 7.98 32.04 -0.44
C GLY A 126 7.43 33.48 -0.33
N GLY A 127 7.17 33.97 0.89
CA GLY A 127 6.53 35.27 1.15
C GLY A 127 7.47 36.43 1.53
N TRP A 128 8.79 36.24 1.51
CA TRP A 128 9.75 37.31 1.84
C TRP A 128 10.83 37.41 0.75
N ALA A 129 10.50 38.10 -0.33
CA ALA A 129 11.48 38.86 -1.10
C ALA A 129 11.20 40.34 -0.80
N GLY A 130 12.06 40.93 0.01
CA GLY A 130 12.08 42.37 0.27
C GLY A 130 12.60 43.17 -0.92
#